data_AF-A0A831V8G6-F1
#
_entry.id   AF-A0A831V8G6-F1
#
_cell.length_a   1.000
_cell.length_b   1.000
_cell.length_c   1.000
_cell.angle_alpha   90.00
_cell.angle_beta   90.00
_cell.angle_gamma   90.00
#
_symmetry.space_group_name_H-M   'P 1'
#
loop_
_entity.id
_entity.type
_entity.pdbx_description
1 polymer ?
#
loop_
_entity_poly.entity_id
_entity_poly.type
_entity_poly.pdbx_seq_one_letter_code
_entity_poly.pdbx_strand_id
1 'polypeptide(L)'
;AGTNVAIESAGIILVRNDPRDIGKIISLSRRTYRKMVENLFWATGYNVAAIPLAAGVLASKGIVLEPALAAVFMSLSTVIVAFNALLLRRVRL
;
A
#
# COMPACT_ATOMS: atom_id res chain seq x y z
N ALA A 1 -31.85 23.73 -1.92
CA ALA A 1 -31.33 23.14 -3.17
C ALA A 1 -29.79 23.03 -3.17
N GLY A 2 -29.03 24.06 -2.79
CA GLY A 2 -27.55 24.04 -2.91
C GLY A 2 -26.78 23.14 -1.93
N THR A 3 -27.31 22.86 -0.74
CA THR A 3 -26.62 22.06 0.29
C THR A 3 -26.42 20.60 -0.10
N ASN A 4 -27.40 19.95 -0.75
CA ASN A 4 -27.25 18.56 -1.20
C ASN A 4 -26.28 18.45 -2.38
N VAL A 5 -26.26 19.43 -3.29
CA VAL A 5 -25.31 19.48 -4.41
C VAL A 5 -23.87 19.65 -3.91
N ALA A 6 -23.69 20.49 -2.88
CA ALA A 6 -22.39 20.64 -2.21
C ALA A 6 -21.93 19.36 -1.51
N ILE A 7 -22.87 18.57 -0.95
CA ILE A 7 -22.58 17.27 -0.32
C ILE A 7 -22.24 16.21 -1.37
N GLU A 8 -22.99 16.11 -2.47
CA GLU A 8 -22.74 15.13 -3.55
C GLU A 8 -21.44 15.39 -4.31
N SER A 9 -21.03 16.65 -4.42
CA SER A 9 -19.81 17.04 -5.14
C SER A 9 -18.56 17.03 -4.25
N ALA A 10 -18.71 16.86 -2.94
CA ALA A 10 -17.60 16.91 -2.00
C ALA A 10 -16.86 15.57 -1.94
N GLY A 11 -15.55 15.58 -2.23
CA GLY A 11 -14.70 14.40 -2.08
C GLY A 11 -14.50 13.95 -0.62
N ILE A 12 -14.76 14.83 0.35
CA ILE A 12 -14.68 14.56 1.79
C ILE A 12 -15.79 15.35 2.49
N ILE A 13 -16.61 14.66 3.30
CA ILE A 13 -17.70 15.28 4.07
C ILE A 13 -17.36 15.21 5.57
N LEU A 14 -17.36 16.35 6.25
CA LEU A 14 -17.22 16.41 7.70
C LEU A 14 -18.58 16.14 8.35
N VAL A 15 -18.74 14.97 8.97
CA VAL A 15 -19.98 14.59 9.67
C VAL A 15 -20.15 15.39 10.98
N ARG A 16 -19.05 15.89 11.56
CA ARG A 16 -19.04 16.77 12.74
C ARG A 16 -18.60 18.17 12.32
N ASN A 17 -19.29 19.20 12.79
CA ASN A 17 -18.99 20.62 12.52
C ASN A 17 -17.73 21.12 13.28
N ASP A 18 -16.69 20.29 13.41
CA ASP A 18 -15.41 20.71 14.01
C ASP A 18 -14.31 20.78 12.93
N PRO A 19 -13.92 21.98 12.48
CA PRO A 19 -12.89 22.15 11.46
C PRO A 19 -11.50 21.64 11.91
N ARG A 20 -11.29 21.38 13.20
CA ARG A 20 -10.05 20.76 13.70
C ARG A 20 -9.87 19.32 13.20
N ASP A 21 -10.94 18.65 12.75
CA ASP A 21 -10.89 17.31 12.18
C ASP A 21 -10.23 17.28 10.79
N ILE A 22 -10.15 18.41 10.09
CA ILE A 22 -9.46 18.51 8.79
C ILE A 22 -7.97 18.17 8.94
N GLY A 23 -7.32 18.67 10.00
CA GLY A 23 -5.91 18.37 10.27
C GLY A 23 -5.65 16.88 10.50
N LYS A 24 -6.60 16.19 11.14
CA LYS A 24 -6.56 14.74 11.36
C LYS A 24 -6.66 13.98 10.03
N ILE A 25 -7.55 14.40 9.13
CA ILE A 25 -7.72 13.81 7.80
C ILE A 25 -6.46 13.97 6.95
N ILE A 26 -5.84 15.16 6.96
CA ILE A 26 -4.58 15.41 6.23
C ILE A 26 -3.44 14.54 6.77
N SER A 27 -3.31 14.45 8.10
CA SER A 27 -2.31 13.60 8.75
C SER A 27 -2.51 12.13 8.39
N LEU A 28 -3.75 11.65 8.43
CA LEU A 28 -4.10 10.29 8.03
C LEU A 28 -3.77 10.03 6.56
N SER A 29 -4.18 10.91 5.66
CA SER A 29 -3.91 10.80 4.22
C SER A 29 -2.41 10.68 3.92
N ARG A 30 -1.57 11.52 4.56
CA ARG A 30 -0.11 11.44 4.41
C ARG A 30 0.46 10.10 4.88
N ARG A 31 -0.06 9.56 6.00
CA ARG A 31 0.39 8.26 6.51
C ARG A 31 -0.07 7.11 5.61
N THR A 32 -1.29 7.16 5.09
CA THR A 32 -1.80 6.20 4.09
C THR A 32 -0.96 6.23 2.82
N TYR A 33 -0.65 7.43 2.31
CA TYR A 33 0.18 7.58 1.11
C TYR A 33 1.57 6.98 1.31
N ARG A 34 2.20 7.22 2.47
CA ARG A 34 3.50 6.59 2.78
C ARG A 34 3.42 5.07 2.76
N LYS A 35 2.36 4.47 3.32
CA LYS A 35 2.14 3.02 3.27
C LYS A 35 1.93 2.51 1.84
N MET A 36 1.19 3.26 1.03
CA MET A 36 1.00 2.92 -0.39
C MET A 36 2.33 2.90 -1.14
N VAL A 37 3.21 3.87 -0.91
CA VAL A 37 4.55 3.91 -1.51
C VAL A 37 5.44 2.77 -1.00
N GLU A 38 5.41 2.48 0.31
CA GLU A 38 6.12 1.32 0.89
C GLU A 38 5.65 0.01 0.21
N ASN A 39 4.34 -0.19 0.03
CA ASN A 39 3.78 -1.38 -0.62
C ASN A 39 4.19 -1.48 -2.10
N LEU A 40 4.15 -0.36 -2.82
CA LEU A 40 4.55 -0.30 -4.22
C LEU A 40 6.04 -0.64 -4.38
N PHE A 41 6.89 -0.11 -3.50
CA PHE A 41 8.32 -0.40 -3.51
C PHE A 41 8.59 -1.89 -3.32
N TRP A 42 7.94 -2.54 -2.35
CA TRP A 42 8.06 -3.99 -2.15
C TRP A 42 7.58 -4.76 -3.39
N ALA A 43 6.39 -4.46 -3.90
CA ALA A 43 5.82 -5.14 -5.07
C ALA A 43 6.72 -5.02 -6.32
N THR A 44 7.23 -3.82 -6.60
CA THR A 44 8.14 -3.60 -7.72
C THR A 44 9.50 -4.23 -7.46
N GLY A 45 10.05 -4.13 -6.25
CA GLY A 45 11.34 -4.72 -5.89
C GLY A 45 11.38 -6.23 -6.09
N TYR A 46 10.32 -6.95 -5.69
CA TYR A 46 10.22 -8.39 -5.96
C TYR A 46 10.17 -8.70 -7.45
N ASN A 47 9.40 -7.95 -8.24
CA ASN A 47 9.34 -8.16 -9.68
C ASN A 47 10.68 -7.87 -10.38
N VAL A 48 11.38 -6.82 -9.96
CA VAL A 48 12.72 -6.48 -10.48
C VAL A 48 13.73 -7.57 -10.18
N ALA A 49 13.61 -8.29 -9.05
CA ALA A 49 14.47 -9.44 -8.76
C ALA A 49 14.00 -10.72 -9.47
N ALA A 50 12.69 -10.96 -9.52
CA ALA A 50 12.09 -12.19 -10.06
C ALA A 50 12.20 -12.27 -11.58
N ILE A 51 12.01 -11.16 -12.31
CA ILE A 51 12.04 -11.15 -13.78
C ILE A 51 13.42 -11.55 -14.33
N PRO A 52 14.57 -10.97 -13.89
CA PRO A 52 15.89 -11.40 -14.32
C PRO A 52 16.21 -12.85 -13.92
N LEU A 53 15.75 -13.29 -12.74
CA LEU A 53 15.97 -14.65 -12.28
C LEU A 53 15.18 -15.67 -13.11
N ALA A 54 13.93 -15.35 -13.47
CA ALA A 54 13.12 -16.13 -14.40
C ALA A 54 13.64 -16.07 -15.84
N ALA A 55 14.24 -14.95 -16.25
CA ALA A 55 14.91 -14.78 -17.54
C ALA A 55 16.25 -15.53 -17.63
N GLY A 56 16.67 -16.22 -16.57
CA GLY A 56 17.84 -17.10 -16.60
C GLY A 56 19.18 -16.41 -16.37
N VAL A 57 19.20 -15.17 -15.83
CA VAL A 57 20.47 -14.46 -15.51
C VAL A 57 21.34 -15.25 -14.53
N LEU A 58 20.74 -16.07 -13.66
CA LEU A 58 21.43 -16.97 -12.72
C LEU A 58 21.49 -18.44 -13.19
N ALA A 59 21.05 -18.75 -14.40
CA ALA A 59 21.10 -20.12 -14.95
C ALA A 59 22.55 -20.66 -15.03
N SER A 60 23.53 -19.78 -15.22
CA SER A 60 24.96 -20.11 -15.24
C SER A 60 25.54 -20.53 -13.87
N LYS A 61 24.83 -20.26 -12.75
CA LYS A 61 25.20 -20.69 -11.40
C LYS A 61 24.37 -21.87 -10.87
N GLY A 62 23.47 -22.44 -11.70
CA GLY A 62 22.60 -23.55 -11.29
C GLY A 62 21.46 -23.16 -10.34
N ILE A 63 21.28 -21.86 -10.06
CA ILE A 63 20.18 -21.35 -9.22
C ILE A 63 19.03 -20.97 -10.16
N VAL A 64 18.11 -21.89 -10.35
CA VAL A 64 16.83 -21.64 -11.02
C VAL A 64 15.84 -21.18 -9.95
N LEU A 65 15.21 -20.02 -10.11
CA LEU A 65 14.14 -19.61 -9.19
C LEU A 65 13.01 -20.64 -9.31
N GLU A 66 12.83 -21.50 -8.32
CA GLU A 66 11.65 -22.35 -8.29
C GLU A 66 10.41 -21.45 -8.13
N PRO A 67 9.37 -21.62 -8.97
CA PRO A 67 8.12 -20.88 -8.86
C PRO A 67 7.51 -20.92 -7.45
N ALA A 68 7.76 -22.01 -6.70
CA ALA A 68 7.36 -22.15 -5.30
C ALA A 68 8.00 -21.09 -4.39
N LEU A 69 9.29 -20.80 -4.56
CA LEU A 69 9.99 -19.80 -3.75
C LEU A 69 9.50 -18.39 -4.07
N ALA A 70 9.23 -18.10 -5.34
CA ALA A 70 8.64 -16.83 -5.78
C ALA A 70 7.24 -16.62 -5.16
N ALA A 71 6.41 -17.67 -5.14
CA ALA A 71 5.08 -17.62 -4.54
C ALA A 71 5.13 -17.42 -3.01
N VAL A 72 6.10 -18.02 -2.32
CA VAL A 72 6.33 -17.81 -0.88
C VAL A 72 6.73 -16.37 -0.60
N PHE A 73 7.64 -15.77 -1.37
CA PHE A 73 7.99 -14.36 -1.21
C PHE A 73 6.82 -13.43 -1.51
N MET A 74 6.02 -13.72 -2.54
CA MET A 74 4.86 -12.91 -2.90
C MET A 74 3.77 -12.94 -1.81
N SER A 75 3.47 -14.13 -1.28
CA SER A 75 2.53 -14.30 -0.16
C SER A 75 3.02 -13.65 1.13
N LEU A 76 4.31 -13.80 1.48
CA LEU A 76 4.93 -13.09 2.61
C LEU A 76 4.83 -11.57 2.47
N SER A 77 5.11 -11.02 1.28
CA SER A 77 5.00 -9.58 1.03
C SER A 77 3.57 -9.08 1.24
N THR A 78 2.56 -9.86 0.81
CA THR A 78 1.15 -9.53 0.98
C THR A 78 0.76 -9.50 2.46
N VAL A 79 1.24 -10.48 3.24
CA VAL A 79 1.01 -10.54 4.69
C VAL A 79 1.68 -9.35 5.39
N ILE A 80 2.93 -9.03 5.04
CA ILE A 80 3.67 -7.89 5.61
C ILE A 80 2.95 -6.57 5.29
N VAL A 81 2.53 -6.39 4.03
CA VAL A 81 1.78 -5.22 3.58
C VAL A 81 0.44 -5.09 4.33
N ALA A 82 -0.32 -6.18 4.43
CA ALA A 82 -1.59 -6.21 5.14
C ALA A 82 -1.40 -5.89 6.64
N PHE A 83 -0.37 -6.46 7.26
CA PHE A 83 -0.02 -6.19 8.66
C PHE A 83 0.39 -4.73 8.87
N ASN A 84 1.18 -4.18 7.95
CA ASN A 84 1.64 -2.79 7.96
C ASN A 84 0.48 -1.79 7.73
N ALA A 85 -0.50 -2.15 6.90
CA ALA A 85 -1.74 -1.40 6.71
C ALA A 85 -2.66 -1.47 7.95
N LEU A 86 -2.78 -2.63 8.59
CA LEU A 86 -3.52 -2.79 9.84
C LEU A 86 -2.91 -2.00 11.00
N LEU A 87 -1.59 -1.80 11.02
CA LEU A 87 -0.91 -0.96 11.99
C LEU A 87 -1.33 0.51 11.89
N LEU A 88 -1.74 0.97 10.71
CA LEU A 88 -2.30 2.31 10.51
C LEU A 88 -3.59 2.51 11.31
N ARG A 89 -4.37 1.44 11.52
CA ARG A 89 -5.60 1.45 12.34
C ARG A 89 -5.33 1.63 13.84
N ARG A 90 -4.07 1.47 14.29
CA ARG A 90 -3.65 1.78 15.67
C ARG A 90 -3.21 3.23 15.86
N VAL A 91 -3.06 4.00 14.78
CA VAL A 91 -2.82 5.45 14.89
C VAL A 91 -4.12 6.08 15.40
N ARG A 92 -4.18 6.33 16.71
CA ARG A 92 -5.25 7.12 17.33
C ARG A 92 -5.16 8.55 16.82
N LEU A 93 -6.24 9.03 16.23
CA LEU A 93 -6.54 10.43 15.95
C LEU A 93 -7.39 11.02 17.07
#